data_AF-A0A369RN59-F1
#
_entry.id   AF-A0A369RN59-F1
#
_cell.length_a   1.000
_cell.length_b   1.000
_cell.length_c   1.000
_cell.angle_alpha   90.00
_cell.angle_beta   90.00
_cell.angle_gamma   90.00
#
_symmetry.space_group_name_H-M   'P 1'
#
loop_
_entity.id
_entity.type
_entity.pdbx_description
1 polymer ?
#
loop_
_entity_poly.entity_id
_entity_poly.type
_entity_poly.pdbx_seq_one_letter_code
_entity_poly.pdbx_strand_id
1 'polypeptide(L)' 'MQEIVVTFSDWQFFMRESMNTEAMHVLVKYDGKIPIGIVWNDGVDEVKFMYVAF' A
#
# COMPACT_ATOMS: atom_id res chain seq x y z
N MET A 1 4.10 -14.45 1.50
CA MET A 1 2.92 -14.63 0.62
C MET A 1 1.86 -15.54 1.24
N GLN A 2 2.21 -16.71 1.81
CA GLN A 2 1.25 -17.61 2.48
C GLN A 2 0.40 -16.92 3.57
N GLU A 3 0.99 -16.03 4.37
CA GLU A 3 0.29 -15.33 5.45
C GLU A 3 -0.83 -14.40 4.96
N ILE A 4 -0.63 -13.71 3.83
CA ILE A 4 -1.65 -12.85 3.21
C ILE A 4 -2.81 -13.70 2.67
N VAL A 5 -2.52 -14.87 2.10
CA VAL A 5 -3.57 -15.78 1.59
C VAL A 5 -4.42 -16.33 2.73
N VAL A 6 -3.80 -16.66 3.87
CA VAL A 6 -4.52 -17.17 5.05
C VAL A 6 -5.34 -16.08 5.76
N THR A 7 -4.89 -14.83 5.70
CA THR A 7 -5.56 -13.70 6.36
C THR A 7 -6.31 -12.78 5.39
N PHE A 8 -6.55 -13.24 4.15
CA PHE A 8 -7.01 -12.39 3.04
C PHE A 8 -8.28 -11.59 3.35
N SER A 9 -9.20 -12.13 4.14
CA SER A 9 -10.44 -11.47 4.59
C SER A 9 -10.21 -10.24 5.46
N ASP A 10 -9.06 -10.15 6.13
CA ASP A 10 -8.74 -9.07 7.07
C ASP A 10 -8.14 -7.86 6.35
N TRP A 11 -7.82 -8.00 5.07
CA TRP A 11 -7.16 -6.99 4.26
C TRP A 11 -8.16 -6.23 3.38
N GLN A 12 -8.04 -4.91 3.41
CA GLN A 12 -8.70 -4.03 2.45
C GLN A 12 -7.73 -3.67 1.32
N PHE A 13 -8.25 -3.70 0.09
CA PHE A 13 -7.48 -3.42 -1.12
C PHE A 13 -7.79 -2.02 -1.61
N PHE A 14 -6.74 -1.21 -1.76
CA PHE A 14 -6.83 0.13 -2.31
C PHE A 14 -6.04 0.19 -3.62
N MET A 15 -6.62 0.87 -4.61
CA MET A 15 -5.94 1.26 -5.85
C MET A 15 -5.76 2.77 -5.85
N ARG A 16 -4.74 3.26 -6.56
CA ARG A 16 -4.55 4.70 -6.78
C ARG A 16 -5.74 5.27 -7.57
N GLU A 17 -6.02 6.56 -7.37
CA GLU A 17 -7.16 7.29 -7.99
C GLU A 17 -7.31 7.12 -9.51
N SER A 18 -6.25 6.72 -10.23
CA SER A 18 -6.31 6.48 -11.67
C SER A 18 -7.10 5.24 -12.09
N MET A 19 -7.57 4.40 -11.14
CA MET A 19 -8.31 3.15 -11.41
C MET A 19 -7.62 2.21 -12.43
N ASN A 20 -6.30 2.35 -12.62
CA ASN A 20 -5.55 1.48 -13.50
C ASN A 20 -5.45 0.10 -12.84
N THR A 21 -6.05 -0.92 -13.48
CA THR A 21 -6.07 -2.30 -12.99
C THR A 21 -4.68 -2.97 -12.96
N GLU A 22 -3.70 -2.40 -13.67
CA GLU A 22 -2.30 -2.82 -13.64
C GLU A 22 -1.49 -2.06 -12.57
N ALA A 23 -2.05 -1.01 -11.96
CA ALA A 23 -1.37 -0.25 -10.92
C ALA A 23 -1.32 -1.04 -9.61
N MET A 24 -0.33 -0.70 -8.80
CA MET A 24 -0.08 -1.38 -7.54
C MET A 24 -1.27 -1.31 -6.59
N HIS A 25 -1.59 -2.44 -5.99
CA HIS A 25 -2.56 -2.54 -4.92
C HIS A 25 -1.89 -2.22 -3.59
N VAL A 26 -2.54 -1.43 -2.74
CA VAL A 26 -2.14 -1.23 -1.35
C VAL A 26 -3.04 -2.09 -0.47
N LEU A 27 -2.41 -2.93 0.34
CA LEU A 27 -3.07 -3.78 1.31
C LEU A 27 -3.10 -3.06 2.66
N VAL A 28 -4.27 -2.90 3.27
CA VAL A 28 -4.39 -2.31 4.62
C VAL A 28 -5.10 -3.27 5.56
N LYS A 29 -4.50 -3.52 6.72
CA LYS A 29 -5.12 -4.23 7.84
C LYS A 29 -5.19 -3.33 9.06
N TYR A 30 -6.29 -3.40 9.80
CA TYR A 30 -6.46 -2.68 11.08
C TYR A 30 -6.20 -3.61 12.26
N ASP A 31 -5.11 -3.39 12.99
CA ASP A 31 -4.79 -4.14 14.21
C ASP A 31 -5.23 -3.36 15.46
N GLY A 32 -6.54 -3.22 15.62
CA GLY A 32 -7.20 -2.62 16.80
C GLY A 32 -7.11 -1.09 16.92
N LYS A 33 -6.04 -0.43 16.47
CA LYS A 33 -5.91 1.05 16.48
C LYS A 33 -5.05 1.65 15.37
N ILE A 34 -4.02 0.95 14.92
CA ILE A 34 -3.06 1.49 13.92
C ILE A 34 -3.24 0.71 12.61
N PRO A 35 -3.49 1.39 11.49
CA PRO A 35 -3.52 0.74 10.19
C PRO A 35 -2.10 0.37 9.76
N ILE A 36 -1.91 -0.88 9.36
CA ILE A 36 -0.67 -1.36 8.73
C ILE A 36 -0.93 -1.44 7.23
N GLY A 37 -0.14 -0.69 6.46
CA GLY A 37 -0.16 -0.70 5.00
C GLY A 37 1.01 -1.50 4.43
N ILE A 38 0.75 -2.38 3.47
CA ILE A 38 1.78 -3.11 2.71
C ILE A 38 1.76 -2.61 1.27
N VAL A 39 2.96 -2.36 0.76
CA VAL A 39 3.25 -1.87 -0.59
C VAL A 39 4.39 -2.72 -1.13
N TRP A 40 4.33 -3.11 -2.41
CA TRP A 40 5.39 -3.88 -3.04
C TRP A 40 6.49 -2.93 -3.49
N ASN A 41 7.69 -3.09 -2.92
CA ASN A 41 8.83 -2.22 -3.20
C ASN A 41 9.16 -2.11 -4.70
N ASP A 42 9.11 -3.24 -5.41
CA ASP A 42 9.45 -3.30 -6.84
C ASP A 42 8.50 -2.50 -7.75
N GLY A 43 7.34 -2.07 -7.25
CA GLY A 43 6.40 -1.26 -8.04
C GLY A 43 6.31 0.20 -7.60
N VAL A 44 7.11 0.63 -6.61
CA VAL A 44 7.16 2.04 -6.16
C VAL A 44 8.54 2.62 -6.44
N ASP A 45 8.54 3.84 -6.96
CA ASP A 45 9.75 4.65 -7.01
C ASP A 45 9.79 5.58 -5.78
N GLU A 46 10.85 5.47 -4.98
CA GLU A 46 11.09 6.38 -3.87
C GLU A 46 11.57 7.74 -4.39
N VAL A 47 10.73 8.77 -4.22
CA VAL A 47 11.08 10.15 -4.58
C VAL A 47 11.29 10.97 -3.32
N LYS A 48 12.50 11.50 -3.13
CA LYS A 48 12.81 12.44 -2.05
C LYS A 48 12.45 13.87 -2.46
N PHE A 49 11.51 14.48 -1.76
CA PHE A 49 11.21 15.90 -1.92
C PHE A 49 12.06 16.72 -0.94
N MET A 50 13.00 17.52 -1.46
CA MET A 50 13.70 18.53 -0.67
C MET A 50 13.01 19.87 -0.85
N TYR A 51 12.40 20.39 0.21
CA TYR A 51 11.88 21.76 0.22
C TYR A 51 13.07 22.72 0.37
N VAL A 52 13.36 23.48 -0.68
CA VAL A 52 14.22 24.65 -0.58
C VAL A 52 13.32 25.80 -0.16
N ALA A 53 13.41 26.21 1.11
CA ALA A 53 12.78 27.43 1.58
C ALA A 53 13.45 28.63 0.90
N PHE A 54 12.68 29.45 0.20
CA PHE A 54 13.09 30.74 -0.34
C PHE A 54 12.80 31.86 0.66
#